data_AF-A0A1B8HJZ8-F1
#
_entry.id   AF-A0A1B8HJZ8-F1
#
_cell.length_a   1.000
_cell.length_b   1.000
_cell.length_c   1.000
_cell.angle_alpha   90.00
_cell.angle_beta   90.00
_cell.angle_gamma   90.00
#
_symmetry.space_group_name_H-M   'P 1'
#
loop_
_entity.id
_entity.type
_entity.pdbx_description
1 polymer ?
#
loop_
_entity_poly.entity_id
_entity_poly.type
_entity_poly.pdbx_seq_one_letter_code
_entity_poly.pdbx_strand_id
1 'polypeptide(L)'
;MALLAGCKEAPPPAPDGYYVIDNITVTYDNTADNESSAGDPEQNVKSAIRETMVGLKETTYFYFEPAKVTVDNSGSRFDSDISGNTFDLNNIKTTWTTPDSGQIVYLTTEKEGACGFFNCTLNMTLSKADHTSEKLAGLKAVSDARASAYEAYLDTQRLYYKQEGFPDVPGDAVRMTENITITLPEMMALSLKKQETDSYVRDIGGIQIDRDDQNVEIYRFTDPVSGAEGIIHLVKIPKYRLRFDEWLKKQKGVIHQEENGAIYYNRWGKPESTYFRYDLKERRYVIVVAETPDPDTMRRLYSIARSIGKNPETTDKK
;
A
#
# COMPACT_ATOMS: atom_id res chain seq x y z
N MET A 1 -50.72 -4.05 -37.51
CA MET A 1 -49.48 -3.48 -36.96
C MET A 1 -49.32 -3.99 -35.54
N ALA A 2 -48.50 -5.02 -35.34
CA ALA A 2 -48.09 -5.46 -34.01
C ALA A 2 -46.67 -4.93 -33.79
N LEU A 3 -46.49 -4.04 -32.81
CA LEU A 3 -45.18 -3.57 -32.39
C LEU A 3 -44.49 -4.70 -31.59
N LEU A 4 -43.41 -5.23 -32.13
CA LEU A 4 -42.40 -6.00 -31.39
C LEU A 4 -41.70 -5.03 -30.43
N ALA A 5 -42.17 -4.96 -29.19
CA ALA A 5 -41.44 -4.31 -28.11
C ALA A 5 -40.25 -5.21 -27.76
N GLY A 6 -39.06 -4.82 -28.24
CA GLY A 6 -37.80 -5.44 -27.83
C GLY A 6 -37.65 -5.31 -26.32
N CYS A 7 -37.67 -6.45 -25.62
CA CYS A 7 -37.20 -6.52 -24.25
C CYS A 7 -35.76 -6.04 -24.23
N LYS A 8 -35.44 -4.98 -23.49
CA LYS A 8 -34.07 -4.73 -23.07
C LYS A 8 -33.69 -5.94 -22.21
N GLU A 9 -32.87 -6.82 -22.76
CA GLU A 9 -32.26 -7.91 -22.01
C GLU A 9 -31.65 -7.31 -20.74
N ALA A 10 -32.07 -7.83 -19.60
CA ALA A 10 -31.42 -7.49 -18.35
C ALA A 10 -29.93 -7.82 -18.52
N PRO A 11 -29.01 -6.93 -18.10
CA PRO A 11 -27.59 -7.23 -18.19
C PRO A 11 -27.32 -8.57 -17.52
N PRO A 12 -26.44 -9.42 -18.10
CA PRO A 12 -26.14 -10.72 -17.52
C PRO A 12 -25.73 -10.55 -16.05
N PRO A 13 -26.13 -11.48 -15.18
CA PRO A 13 -25.76 -11.41 -13.77
C PRO A 13 -24.24 -11.35 -13.66
N ALA A 14 -23.76 -10.59 -12.67
CA ALA A 14 -22.34 -10.49 -12.39
C ALA A 14 -21.73 -11.89 -12.17
N PRO A 15 -20.45 -12.10 -12.55
CA PRO A 15 -19.75 -13.34 -12.25
C PRO A 15 -19.82 -13.64 -10.76
N ASP A 16 -19.84 -14.93 -10.43
CA ASP A 16 -19.95 -15.38 -9.04
C ASP A 16 -19.12 -16.66 -8.85
N GLY A 17 -18.29 -16.66 -7.80
CA GLY A 17 -17.40 -17.75 -7.45
C GLY A 17 -15.96 -17.56 -7.91
N TYR A 18 -15.18 -18.66 -7.92
CA TYR A 18 -13.76 -18.62 -8.28
C TYR A 18 -13.56 -18.68 -9.80
N TYR A 19 -12.54 -17.96 -10.25
CA TYR A 19 -12.10 -17.96 -11.64
C TYR A 19 -10.58 -18.03 -11.72
N VAL A 20 -10.06 -18.76 -12.70
CA VAL A 20 -8.63 -18.87 -12.99
C VAL A 20 -8.35 -18.32 -14.38
N ILE A 21 -7.16 -17.72 -14.56
CA ILE A 21 -6.80 -17.11 -15.84
C ILE A 21 -6.33 -18.20 -16.80
N ASP A 22 -7.00 -18.39 -17.94
CA ASP A 22 -6.56 -19.32 -18.97
C ASP A 22 -5.55 -18.69 -19.92
N ASN A 23 -5.80 -17.43 -20.28
CA ASN A 23 -4.96 -16.70 -21.22
C ASN A 23 -4.87 -15.22 -20.86
N ILE A 24 -3.72 -14.63 -21.17
CA ILE A 24 -3.47 -13.20 -21.09
C ILE A 24 -2.84 -12.78 -22.41
N THR A 25 -3.39 -11.74 -23.02
CA THR A 25 -2.84 -11.11 -24.22
C THR A 25 -2.49 -9.67 -23.88
N VAL A 26 -1.27 -9.26 -24.21
CA VAL A 26 -0.80 -7.88 -24.08
C VAL A 26 -0.70 -7.27 -25.46
N THR A 27 -1.33 -6.12 -25.67
CA THR A 27 -1.27 -5.39 -26.93
C THR A 27 -0.82 -3.96 -26.68
N TYR A 28 0.34 -3.58 -27.23
CA TYR A 28 0.84 -2.21 -27.20
C TYR A 28 0.15 -1.35 -28.26
N ASP A 29 -0.08 -0.07 -27.94
CA ASP A 29 -0.75 0.87 -28.84
C ASP A 29 0.02 1.10 -30.15
N ASN A 30 1.36 1.16 -30.07
CA ASN A 30 2.20 1.22 -31.25
C ASN A 30 2.38 -0.21 -31.81
N THR A 31 1.90 -0.42 -33.02
CA THR A 31 1.85 -1.75 -33.64
C THR A 31 3.22 -2.37 -33.86
N ALA A 32 4.25 -1.54 -34.11
CA ALA A 32 5.64 -2.01 -34.24
C ALA A 32 6.17 -2.66 -32.96
N ASP A 33 5.61 -2.31 -31.79
CA ASP A 33 6.00 -2.85 -30.50
C ASP A 33 5.37 -4.22 -30.19
N ASN A 34 4.46 -4.67 -31.04
CA ASN A 34 3.88 -6.00 -30.91
C ASN A 34 4.79 -7.08 -31.56
N GLU A 35 5.75 -6.68 -32.38
CA GLU A 35 6.72 -7.57 -33.04
C GLU A 35 8.05 -7.64 -32.26
N SER A 36 8.67 -8.83 -32.23
CA SER A 36 9.99 -9.00 -31.61
C SER A 36 11.09 -8.54 -32.57
N SER A 37 11.85 -7.51 -32.19
CA SER A 37 13.05 -7.06 -32.91
C SER A 37 14.30 -7.32 -32.08
N ALA A 38 15.17 -8.21 -32.57
CA ALA A 38 16.45 -8.48 -31.92
C ALA A 38 17.38 -7.27 -32.09
N GLY A 39 17.69 -6.59 -30.99
CA GLY A 39 18.68 -5.50 -30.94
C GLY A 39 18.15 -4.13 -30.51
N ASP A 40 16.84 -3.99 -30.29
CA ASP A 40 16.24 -2.78 -29.73
C ASP A 40 16.03 -2.93 -28.20
N PRO A 41 16.75 -2.16 -27.36
CA PRO A 41 16.60 -2.20 -25.91
C PRO A 41 15.16 -1.95 -25.43
N GLU A 42 14.40 -1.08 -26.12
CA GLU A 42 13.02 -0.77 -25.73
C GLU A 42 12.09 -1.96 -26.02
N GLN A 43 12.28 -2.65 -27.15
CA GLN A 43 11.51 -3.86 -27.48
C GLN A 43 11.83 -5.02 -26.53
N ASN A 44 13.07 -5.12 -26.06
CA ASN A 44 13.43 -6.11 -25.05
C ASN A 44 12.68 -5.87 -23.73
N VAL A 45 12.57 -4.61 -23.29
CA VAL A 45 11.80 -4.25 -22.09
C VAL A 45 10.31 -4.56 -22.28
N LYS A 46 9.71 -4.18 -23.41
CA LYS A 46 8.29 -4.48 -23.72
C LYS A 46 8.03 -5.98 -23.80
N SER A 47 8.96 -6.75 -24.36
CA SER A 47 8.87 -8.21 -24.41
C SER A 47 8.92 -8.83 -23.00
N ALA A 48 9.83 -8.37 -22.15
CA ALA A 48 9.93 -8.82 -20.76
C ALA A 48 8.66 -8.46 -19.94
N ILE A 49 8.08 -7.28 -20.16
CA ILE A 49 6.80 -6.89 -19.56
C ILE A 49 5.68 -7.83 -20.03
N ARG A 50 5.58 -8.09 -21.33
CA ARG A 50 4.60 -9.03 -21.91
C ARG A 50 4.73 -10.41 -21.28
N GLU A 51 5.93 -10.96 -21.21
CA GLU A 51 6.19 -12.26 -20.58
C GLU A 51 5.79 -12.28 -19.11
N THR A 52 6.13 -11.21 -18.37
CA THR A 52 5.75 -11.06 -16.95
C THR A 52 4.24 -11.06 -16.79
N MET A 53 3.52 -10.29 -17.61
CA MET A 53 2.06 -10.21 -17.56
C MET A 53 1.42 -11.54 -17.94
N VAL A 54 1.93 -12.23 -18.97
CA VAL A 54 1.45 -13.57 -19.36
C VAL A 54 1.67 -14.59 -18.25
N GLY A 55 2.79 -14.49 -17.53
CA GLY A 55 3.11 -15.36 -16.39
C GLY A 55 2.13 -15.25 -15.22
N LEU A 56 1.35 -14.16 -15.10
CA LEU A 56 0.38 -13.98 -14.03
C LEU A 56 -0.69 -15.09 -13.98
N LYS A 57 -0.95 -15.77 -15.10
CA LYS A 57 -1.89 -16.89 -15.16
C LYS A 57 -1.50 -18.09 -14.29
N GLU A 58 -0.21 -18.21 -13.98
CA GLU A 58 0.34 -19.29 -13.14
C GLU A 58 0.34 -18.93 -11.65
N THR A 59 -0.01 -17.69 -11.29
CA THR A 59 0.11 -17.18 -9.92
C THR A 59 -1.16 -16.53 -9.40
N THR A 60 -2.15 -16.27 -10.26
CA THR A 60 -3.29 -15.41 -9.97
C THR A 60 -4.63 -16.13 -10.14
N TYR A 61 -5.53 -15.95 -9.17
CA TYR A 61 -6.94 -16.32 -9.28
C TYR A 61 -7.85 -15.20 -8.76
N PHE A 62 -9.11 -15.25 -9.19
CA PHE A 62 -10.13 -14.28 -8.84
C PHE A 62 -11.25 -14.97 -8.05
N TYR A 63 -11.84 -14.25 -7.12
CA TYR A 63 -13.10 -14.60 -6.47
C TYR A 63 -14.07 -13.44 -6.67
N PHE A 64 -15.12 -13.67 -7.43
CA PHE A 64 -16.15 -12.68 -7.70
C PHE A 64 -17.34 -12.88 -6.75
N GLU A 65 -17.77 -11.78 -6.17
CA GLU A 65 -19.04 -11.60 -5.47
C GLU A 65 -19.85 -10.52 -6.22
N PRO A 66 -21.18 -10.43 -6.03
CA PRO A 66 -22.02 -9.51 -6.82
C PRO A 66 -21.59 -8.04 -6.82
N ALA A 67 -20.94 -7.56 -5.75
CA ALA A 67 -20.51 -6.17 -5.59
C ALA A 67 -19.00 -6.00 -5.44
N LYS A 68 -18.22 -7.08 -5.51
CA LYS A 68 -16.80 -7.07 -5.12
C LYS A 68 -16.03 -8.17 -5.86
N VAL A 69 -14.78 -7.89 -6.19
CA VAL A 69 -13.84 -8.91 -6.63
C VAL A 69 -12.63 -8.93 -5.71
N THR A 70 -12.24 -10.13 -5.29
CA THR A 70 -10.97 -10.38 -4.62
C THR A 70 -10.02 -11.03 -5.60
N VAL A 71 -8.81 -10.47 -5.72
CA VAL A 71 -7.74 -11.02 -6.56
C VAL A 71 -6.61 -11.46 -5.65
N ASP A 72 -6.20 -12.71 -5.80
CA ASP A 72 -5.04 -13.27 -5.10
C ASP A 72 -3.95 -13.54 -6.14
N ASN A 73 -2.82 -12.86 -5.98
CA ASN A 73 -1.60 -13.15 -6.72
C ASN A 73 -0.58 -13.72 -5.75
N SER A 74 -0.58 -15.05 -5.63
CA SER A 74 0.38 -15.81 -4.83
C SER A 74 0.56 -15.26 -3.42
N GLY A 75 -0.55 -15.11 -2.69
CA GLY A 75 -0.59 -14.68 -1.30
C GLY A 75 -0.75 -13.17 -1.11
N SER A 76 -0.54 -12.37 -2.16
CA SER A 76 -0.93 -10.96 -2.15
C SER A 76 -2.38 -10.83 -2.57
N ARG A 77 -3.25 -10.51 -1.61
CA ARG A 77 -4.69 -10.32 -1.84
C ARG A 77 -5.04 -8.85 -1.89
N PHE A 78 -5.88 -8.47 -2.84
CA PHE A 78 -6.52 -7.17 -2.88
C PHE A 78 -7.98 -7.29 -3.28
N ASP A 79 -8.76 -6.35 -2.76
CA ASP A 79 -10.19 -6.27 -2.93
C ASP A 79 -10.52 -5.03 -3.77
N SER A 80 -11.49 -5.16 -4.64
CA SER A 80 -11.97 -4.07 -5.49
C SER A 80 -13.50 -4.10 -5.56
N ASP A 81 -14.11 -2.95 -5.35
CA ASP A 81 -15.57 -2.81 -5.49
C ASP A 81 -15.95 -2.85 -6.98
N ILE A 82 -17.03 -3.57 -7.28
CA ILE A 82 -17.58 -3.63 -8.63
C ILE A 82 -18.61 -2.51 -8.80
N SER A 83 -18.40 -1.67 -9.81
CA SER A 83 -19.34 -0.65 -10.26
C SER A 83 -19.78 -0.94 -11.69
N GLY A 84 -21.03 -1.40 -11.84
CA GLY A 84 -21.54 -1.90 -13.11
C GLY A 84 -20.74 -3.10 -13.60
N ASN A 85 -20.09 -2.97 -14.75
CA ASN A 85 -19.21 -4.00 -15.31
C ASN A 85 -17.72 -3.66 -15.16
N THR A 86 -17.36 -2.79 -14.21
CA THR A 86 -15.98 -2.31 -14.02
C THR A 86 -15.53 -2.46 -12.58
N PHE A 87 -14.22 -2.65 -12.39
CA PHE A 87 -13.53 -2.61 -11.09
C PHE A 87 -12.07 -2.19 -11.31
N ASP A 88 -11.36 -1.82 -10.25
CA ASP A 88 -9.95 -1.47 -10.32
C ASP A 88 -9.06 -2.68 -10.06
N LEU A 89 -8.21 -3.03 -11.03
CA LEU A 89 -7.16 -4.02 -10.89
C LEU A 89 -5.83 -3.29 -10.72
N ASN A 90 -5.28 -3.23 -9.50
CA ASN A 90 -4.07 -2.45 -9.19
C ASN A 90 -4.14 -0.96 -9.60
N ASN A 91 -5.27 -0.30 -9.31
CA ASN A 91 -5.58 1.09 -9.73
C ASN A 91 -5.75 1.29 -11.24
N ILE A 92 -5.93 0.19 -11.98
CA ILE A 92 -6.17 0.22 -13.42
C ILE A 92 -7.59 -0.26 -13.64
N LYS A 93 -8.42 0.65 -14.14
CA LYS A 93 -9.81 0.33 -14.40
C LYS A 93 -9.91 -0.80 -15.41
N THR A 94 -10.65 -1.83 -15.03
CA THR A 94 -10.79 -3.08 -15.76
C THR A 94 -12.26 -3.33 -15.99
N THR A 95 -12.61 -3.62 -17.25
CA THR A 95 -13.98 -3.97 -17.65
C THR A 95 -14.10 -5.49 -17.75
N TRP A 96 -15.17 -6.05 -17.22
CA TRP A 96 -15.50 -7.46 -17.39
C TRP A 96 -16.70 -7.65 -18.32
N THR A 97 -16.70 -8.77 -19.05
CA THR A 97 -17.85 -9.24 -19.84
C THR A 97 -17.97 -10.76 -19.72
N THR A 98 -19.18 -11.29 -19.89
CA THR A 98 -19.42 -12.74 -19.91
C THR A 98 -20.52 -13.09 -20.92
N PRO A 99 -20.24 -13.88 -21.97
CA PRO A 99 -21.26 -14.32 -22.91
C PRO A 99 -22.08 -15.49 -22.38
N ASP A 100 -21.51 -16.30 -21.49
CA ASP A 100 -22.01 -17.63 -21.14
C ASP A 100 -22.50 -17.71 -19.68
N SER A 101 -23.26 -16.70 -19.24
CA SER A 101 -23.80 -16.64 -17.87
C SER A 101 -22.76 -16.88 -16.77
N GLY A 102 -21.54 -16.34 -16.95
CA GLY A 102 -20.46 -16.45 -15.99
C GLY A 102 -19.61 -17.72 -16.08
N GLN A 103 -19.73 -18.57 -17.11
CA GLN A 103 -18.75 -19.68 -17.28
C GLN A 103 -17.37 -19.17 -17.70
N ILE A 104 -17.36 -18.25 -18.66
CA ILE A 104 -16.17 -17.55 -19.12
C ILE A 104 -16.32 -16.07 -18.81
N VAL A 105 -15.28 -15.46 -18.24
CA VAL A 105 -15.20 -14.02 -18.00
C VAL A 105 -14.03 -13.46 -18.79
N TYR A 106 -14.29 -12.43 -19.59
CA TYR A 106 -13.24 -11.66 -20.26
C TYR A 106 -12.99 -10.39 -19.48
N LEU A 107 -11.71 -10.11 -19.20
CA LEU A 107 -11.26 -8.86 -18.60
C LEU A 107 -10.49 -8.05 -19.64
N THR A 108 -10.74 -6.74 -19.69
CA THR A 108 -10.00 -5.79 -20.52
C THR A 108 -9.62 -4.58 -19.67
N THR A 109 -8.33 -4.28 -19.56
CA THR A 109 -7.83 -3.09 -18.84
C THR A 109 -7.93 -1.84 -19.71
N GLU A 110 -8.03 -0.67 -19.07
CA GLU A 110 -7.69 0.58 -19.73
C GLU A 110 -6.22 0.60 -20.19
N LYS A 111 -5.90 1.48 -21.14
CA LYS A 111 -4.60 1.51 -21.83
C LYS A 111 -3.46 2.05 -20.95
N GLU A 112 -3.79 3.04 -20.14
CA GLU A 112 -2.83 3.78 -19.32
C GLU A 112 -2.52 2.98 -18.05
N GLY A 113 -1.23 2.85 -17.73
CA GLY A 113 -0.76 2.18 -16.50
C GLY A 113 -0.67 0.64 -16.56
N ALA A 114 -1.32 -0.03 -17.52
CA ALA A 114 -1.35 -1.50 -17.62
C ALA A 114 0.03 -2.14 -17.84
N CYS A 115 0.94 -1.44 -18.53
CA CYS A 115 2.32 -1.88 -18.76
C CYS A 115 3.34 -0.88 -18.18
N GLY A 116 3.02 -0.24 -17.05
CA GLY A 116 3.88 0.76 -16.43
C GLY A 116 3.98 2.02 -17.30
N PHE A 117 5.17 2.30 -17.86
CA PHE A 117 5.42 3.50 -18.67
C PHE A 117 4.89 3.40 -20.11
N PHE A 118 4.44 2.22 -20.54
CA PHE A 118 3.96 1.99 -21.90
C PHE A 118 2.44 1.84 -21.93
N ASN A 119 1.79 2.51 -22.89
CA ASN A 119 0.36 2.33 -23.15
C ASN A 119 0.11 0.96 -23.79
N CYS A 120 -0.63 0.12 -23.09
CA CYS A 120 -0.97 -1.22 -23.54
C CYS A 120 -2.35 -1.64 -23.02
N THR A 121 -3.02 -2.55 -23.72
CA THR A 121 -4.23 -3.20 -23.23
C THR A 121 -3.91 -4.63 -22.79
N LEU A 122 -4.33 -5.01 -21.59
CA LEU A 122 -4.33 -6.40 -21.13
C LEU A 122 -5.72 -6.98 -21.35
N ASN A 123 -5.79 -8.06 -22.10
CA ASN A 123 -6.99 -8.88 -22.25
C ASN A 123 -6.76 -10.22 -21.55
N MET A 124 -7.65 -10.58 -20.62
CA MET A 124 -7.59 -11.86 -19.91
C MET A 124 -8.84 -12.67 -20.18
N THR A 125 -8.68 -13.97 -20.39
CA THR A 125 -9.79 -14.92 -20.43
C THR A 125 -9.73 -15.75 -19.16
N LEU A 126 -10.83 -15.76 -18.40
CA LEU A 126 -10.97 -16.51 -17.17
C LEU A 126 -12.01 -17.61 -17.33
N SER A 127 -11.71 -18.81 -16.82
CA SER A 127 -12.70 -19.87 -16.67
C SER A 127 -13.14 -20.00 -15.22
N LYS A 128 -14.43 -20.28 -15.03
CA LYS A 128 -14.98 -20.62 -13.72
C LYS A 128 -14.30 -21.87 -13.18
N ALA A 129 -13.87 -21.81 -11.93
CA ALA A 129 -13.24 -22.89 -11.22
C ALA A 129 -14.05 -23.24 -9.97
N ASP A 130 -14.29 -24.52 -9.75
CA ASP A 130 -14.89 -25.00 -8.51
C ASP A 130 -13.82 -25.63 -7.59
N HIS A 131 -14.25 -26.20 -6.48
CA HIS A 131 -13.37 -26.84 -5.50
C HIS A 131 -12.63 -28.09 -6.03
N THR A 132 -13.01 -28.62 -7.19
CA THR A 132 -12.37 -29.78 -7.83
C THR A 132 -11.28 -29.38 -8.85
N SER A 133 -11.16 -28.10 -9.19
CA SER A 133 -10.14 -27.61 -10.12
C SER A 133 -8.72 -27.78 -9.57
N GLU A 134 -7.93 -28.63 -10.21
CA GLU A 134 -6.51 -28.83 -9.86
C GLU A 134 -5.70 -27.53 -9.98
N LYS A 135 -6.00 -26.72 -11.01
CA LYS A 135 -5.35 -25.42 -11.21
C LYS A 135 -5.64 -24.46 -10.05
N LEU A 136 -6.91 -24.35 -9.63
CA LEU A 136 -7.27 -23.52 -8.49
C LEU A 136 -6.62 -24.03 -7.20
N ALA A 137 -6.59 -25.35 -6.99
CA ALA A 137 -5.96 -25.97 -5.84
C ALA A 137 -4.45 -25.67 -5.79
N GLY A 138 -3.75 -25.78 -6.92
CA GLY A 138 -2.33 -25.43 -7.03
C GLY A 138 -2.05 -23.95 -6.73
N LEU A 139 -2.86 -23.04 -7.30
CA LEU A 139 -2.75 -21.60 -7.03
C LEU A 139 -2.99 -21.26 -5.56
N LYS A 140 -4.00 -21.87 -4.93
CA LYS A 140 -4.27 -21.72 -3.50
C LYS A 140 -3.13 -22.26 -2.64
N ALA A 141 -2.58 -23.42 -2.96
CA ALA A 141 -1.44 -23.99 -2.24
C ALA A 141 -0.20 -23.07 -2.28
N VAL A 142 0.10 -22.48 -3.44
CA VAL A 142 1.19 -21.48 -3.56
C VAL A 142 0.90 -20.22 -2.75
N SER A 143 -0.35 -19.74 -2.80
CA SER A 143 -0.80 -18.58 -2.01
C SER A 143 -0.65 -18.83 -0.51
N ASP A 144 -1.16 -19.97 -0.02
CA ASP A 144 -1.11 -20.34 1.40
C ASP A 144 0.33 -20.57 1.88
N ALA A 145 1.18 -21.19 1.06
CA ALA A 145 2.59 -21.37 1.37
C ALA A 145 3.33 -20.03 1.50
N ARG A 146 3.08 -19.07 0.60
CA ARG A 146 3.69 -17.74 0.66
C ARG A 146 3.15 -16.90 1.82
N ALA A 147 1.84 -16.95 2.08
CA ALA A 147 1.24 -16.28 3.23
C ALA A 147 1.83 -16.82 4.54
N SER A 148 1.97 -18.15 4.66
CA SER A 148 2.57 -18.79 5.83
C SER A 148 4.05 -18.43 6.00
N ALA A 149 4.83 -18.43 4.92
CA ALA A 149 6.23 -18.03 4.95
C ALA A 149 6.40 -16.56 5.35
N TYR A 150 5.50 -15.69 4.89
CA TYR A 150 5.50 -14.28 5.25
C TYR A 150 5.12 -14.07 6.72
N GLU A 151 4.10 -14.74 7.24
CA GLU A 151 3.78 -14.67 8.68
C GLU A 151 4.92 -15.20 9.56
N ALA A 152 5.59 -16.30 9.17
CA ALA A 152 6.76 -16.80 9.88
C ALA A 152 7.92 -15.77 9.89
N TYR A 153 8.10 -15.04 8.79
CA TYR A 153 9.03 -13.92 8.72
C TYR A 153 8.61 -12.78 9.67
N LEU A 154 7.33 -12.39 9.68
CA LEU A 154 6.82 -11.38 10.62
C LEU A 154 7.01 -11.81 12.08
N ASP A 155 6.82 -13.09 12.40
CA ASP A 155 7.06 -13.64 13.75
C ASP A 155 8.53 -13.53 14.16
N THR A 156 9.46 -13.75 13.24
CA THR A 156 10.89 -13.54 13.48
C THR A 156 11.18 -12.07 13.80
N GLN A 157 10.56 -11.14 13.07
CA GLN A 157 10.68 -9.71 13.34
C GLN A 157 10.05 -9.34 14.69
N ARG A 158 8.83 -9.82 14.99
CA ARG A 158 8.14 -9.59 16.27
C ARG A 158 9.01 -10.05 17.45
N LEU A 159 9.64 -11.23 17.33
CA LEU A 159 10.55 -11.77 18.34
C LEU A 159 11.78 -10.88 18.52
N TYR A 160 12.43 -10.45 17.43
CA TYR A 160 13.57 -9.56 17.46
C TYR A 160 13.25 -8.27 18.23
N TYR A 161 12.21 -7.51 17.85
CA TYR A 161 11.86 -6.27 18.54
C TYR A 161 11.44 -6.48 20.00
N LYS A 162 10.83 -7.64 20.32
CA LYS A 162 10.47 -7.98 21.70
C LYS A 162 11.70 -8.25 22.58
N GLN A 163 12.70 -8.94 22.06
CA GLN A 163 13.92 -9.29 22.80
C GLN A 163 14.85 -8.09 22.94
N GLU A 164 15.00 -7.34 21.86
CA GLU A 164 15.94 -6.25 21.74
C GLU A 164 15.43 -4.94 22.33
N GLY A 165 14.11 -4.74 22.37
CA GLY A 165 13.49 -3.52 22.85
C GLY A 165 13.92 -2.28 22.08
N PHE A 166 13.75 -1.12 22.71
CA PHE A 166 14.00 0.19 22.11
C PHE A 166 15.05 0.94 22.94
N PRO A 167 16.17 1.36 22.33
CA PRO A 167 17.22 2.07 23.05
C PRO A 167 16.76 3.44 23.54
N ASP A 168 17.42 3.93 24.60
CA ASP A 168 17.27 5.32 25.01
C ASP A 168 17.78 6.28 23.92
N VAL A 169 17.17 7.47 23.86
CA VAL A 169 17.51 8.49 22.86
C VAL A 169 18.31 9.61 23.55
N PRO A 170 19.65 9.65 23.41
CA PRO A 170 20.42 10.80 23.83
C PRO A 170 20.23 11.96 22.84
N GLY A 171 20.24 13.19 23.34
CA GLY A 171 20.21 14.38 22.50
C GLY A 171 19.41 15.53 23.09
N ASP A 172 19.07 16.48 22.22
CA ASP A 172 18.39 17.71 22.59
C ASP A 172 16.88 17.60 22.40
N ALA A 173 16.13 18.19 23.32
CA ALA A 173 14.68 18.32 23.19
C ALA A 173 14.36 19.43 22.18
N VAL A 174 13.87 19.06 21.01
CA VAL A 174 13.41 19.97 19.98
C VAL A 174 11.91 20.18 20.13
N ARG A 175 11.50 21.45 20.26
CA ARG A 175 10.10 21.83 20.46
C ARG A 175 9.31 21.73 19.15
N MET A 176 8.27 20.91 19.15
CA MET A 176 7.36 20.70 18.01
C MET A 176 6.09 21.54 18.12
N THR A 177 5.55 21.67 19.33
CA THR A 177 4.42 22.55 19.69
C THR A 177 4.67 23.22 21.03
N GLU A 178 3.72 23.99 21.56
CA GLU A 178 3.79 24.53 22.91
C GLU A 178 3.91 23.48 24.01
N ASN A 179 3.37 22.27 23.81
CA ASN A 179 3.33 21.23 24.84
C ASN A 179 4.09 19.96 24.45
N ILE A 180 4.61 19.87 23.24
CA ILE A 180 5.23 18.66 22.71
C ILE A 180 6.66 18.94 22.25
N THR A 181 7.58 18.13 22.74
CA THR A 181 8.98 18.04 22.27
C THR A 181 9.26 16.65 21.74
N ILE A 182 10.29 16.56 20.89
CA ILE A 182 10.93 15.32 20.46
C ILE A 182 12.41 15.40 20.81
N THR A 183 12.99 14.33 21.33
CA THR A 183 14.44 14.26 21.56
C THR A 183 15.12 13.81 20.28
N LEU A 184 16.08 14.59 19.79
CA LEU A 184 16.89 14.26 18.62
C LEU A 184 18.37 14.24 18.99
N PRO A 185 19.13 13.20 18.56
CA PRO A 185 20.59 13.25 18.60
C PRO A 185 21.12 14.49 17.87
N GLU A 186 22.22 15.06 18.36
CA GLU A 186 22.78 16.34 17.88
C GLU A 186 22.85 16.44 16.35
N MET A 187 23.45 15.43 15.70
CA MET A 187 23.59 15.43 14.24
C MET A 187 22.26 15.37 13.48
N MET A 188 21.25 14.69 14.04
CA MET A 188 19.91 14.65 13.45
C MET A 188 19.19 15.99 13.69
N ALA A 189 19.33 16.58 14.87
CA ALA A 189 18.78 17.90 15.18
C ALA A 189 19.35 18.99 14.24
N LEU A 190 20.64 18.95 13.94
CA LEU A 190 21.29 19.84 12.96
C LEU A 190 20.78 19.62 11.53
N SER A 191 20.36 18.39 11.20
CA SER A 191 19.78 18.07 9.89
C SER A 191 18.30 18.42 9.78
N LEU A 192 17.62 18.70 10.90
CA LEU A 192 16.18 18.93 10.93
C LEU A 192 15.82 20.19 10.13
N LYS A 193 15.07 20.00 9.05
CA LYS A 193 14.67 21.07 8.14
C LYS A 193 13.21 20.95 7.76
N LYS A 194 12.55 22.10 7.64
CA LYS A 194 11.20 22.18 7.07
C LYS A 194 11.27 21.89 5.57
N GLN A 195 10.34 21.08 5.06
CA GLN A 195 10.22 20.78 3.64
C GLN A 195 9.47 21.90 2.92
N GLU A 196 10.12 22.54 1.94
CA GLU A 196 9.58 23.75 1.28
C GLU A 196 9.32 23.61 -0.24
N THR A 197 9.93 22.66 -0.94
CA THR A 197 9.93 22.66 -2.43
C THR A 197 9.22 21.48 -3.08
N ASP A 198 9.14 20.34 -2.40
CA ASP A 198 8.71 19.10 -3.03
C ASP A 198 7.26 18.78 -2.69
N SER A 199 6.48 18.37 -3.69
CA SER A 199 5.11 17.89 -3.49
C SER A 199 5.12 16.68 -2.56
N TYR A 200 4.19 16.65 -1.61
CA TYR A 200 4.09 15.58 -0.63
C TYR A 200 2.65 15.36 -0.25
N VAL A 201 2.18 14.13 -0.48
CA VAL A 201 0.85 13.68 -0.06
C VAL A 201 0.98 12.31 0.58
N ARG A 202 0.39 12.13 1.77
CA ARG A 202 0.35 10.86 2.48
C ARG A 202 -0.95 10.69 3.24
N ASP A 203 -1.41 9.45 3.39
CA ASP A 203 -2.51 9.12 4.31
C ASP A 203 -1.98 8.32 5.52
N ILE A 204 -2.28 8.81 6.72
CA ILE A 204 -2.00 8.12 7.98
C ILE A 204 -3.26 8.17 8.85
N GLY A 205 -3.82 7.01 9.17
CA GLY A 205 -4.99 6.94 10.05
C GLY A 205 -6.23 7.65 9.50
N GLY A 206 -6.36 7.79 8.17
CA GLY A 206 -7.43 8.56 7.53
C GLY A 206 -7.24 10.08 7.60
N ILE A 207 -6.04 10.54 7.97
CA ILE A 207 -5.61 11.93 7.84
C ILE A 207 -4.80 12.03 6.54
N GLN A 208 -5.35 12.77 5.57
CA GLN A 208 -4.60 13.20 4.40
C GLN A 208 -3.66 14.33 4.82
N ILE A 209 -2.36 14.06 4.74
CA ILE A 209 -1.27 14.99 4.99
C ILE A 209 -0.82 15.49 3.63
N ASP A 210 -1.13 16.74 3.34
CA ASP A 210 -0.76 17.41 2.11
C ASP A 210 0.11 18.63 2.45
N ARG A 211 1.29 18.74 1.84
CA ARG A 211 2.20 19.87 2.08
C ARG A 211 1.57 21.21 1.70
N ASP A 212 0.69 21.23 0.71
CA ASP A 212 0.05 22.45 0.24
C ASP A 212 -1.14 22.87 1.13
N ASP A 213 -1.52 22.05 2.13
CA ASP A 213 -2.49 22.42 3.17
C ASP A 213 -1.83 23.33 4.22
N GLN A 214 -2.44 24.50 4.45
CA GLN A 214 -1.99 25.48 5.45
C GLN A 214 -2.02 24.96 6.90
N ASN A 215 -2.72 23.84 7.14
CA ASN A 215 -2.79 23.18 8.45
C ASN A 215 -1.69 22.14 8.66
N VAL A 216 -0.82 21.93 7.67
CA VAL A 216 0.24 20.93 7.67
C VAL A 216 1.62 21.61 7.64
N GLU A 217 2.51 21.14 8.50
CA GLU A 217 3.93 21.45 8.43
C GLU A 217 4.72 20.14 8.43
N ILE A 218 5.73 20.04 7.58
CA ILE A 218 6.52 18.81 7.40
C ILE A 218 7.98 19.15 7.62
N TYR A 219 8.62 18.39 8.51
CA TYR A 219 10.04 18.48 8.80
C TYR A 219 10.70 17.15 8.51
N ARG A 220 11.96 17.18 8.07
CA ARG A 220 12.78 16.00 7.83
C ARG A 220 14.07 16.10 8.60
N PHE A 221 14.52 14.97 9.11
CA PHE A 221 15.87 14.78 9.63
C PHE A 221 16.46 13.50 9.06
N THR A 222 17.78 13.41 9.01
CA THR A 222 18.49 12.27 8.43
C THR A 222 19.37 11.62 9.49
N ASP A 223 19.29 10.29 9.60
CA ASP A 223 20.26 9.51 10.38
C ASP A 223 21.62 9.54 9.66
N PRO A 224 22.67 10.12 10.26
CA PRO A 224 23.96 10.27 9.59
C PRO A 224 24.69 8.95 9.35
N VAL A 225 24.29 7.86 10.04
CA VAL A 225 24.93 6.55 9.92
C VAL A 225 24.35 5.76 8.76
N SER A 226 23.03 5.62 8.71
CA SER A 226 22.34 4.82 7.69
C SER A 226 21.89 5.63 6.47
N GLY A 227 21.82 6.96 6.58
CA GLY A 227 21.17 7.83 5.60
C GLY A 227 19.65 7.73 5.60
N ALA A 228 19.04 6.97 6.51
CA ALA A 228 17.59 6.86 6.61
C ALA A 228 16.96 8.19 7.08
N GLU A 229 15.80 8.53 6.52
CA GLU A 229 15.09 9.75 6.88
C GLU A 229 13.98 9.49 7.91
N GLY A 230 13.86 10.41 8.86
CA GLY A 230 12.67 10.58 9.69
C GLY A 230 11.89 11.81 9.24
N ILE A 231 10.56 11.69 9.18
CA ILE A 231 9.64 12.76 8.79
C ILE A 231 8.72 13.07 9.96
N ILE A 232 8.65 14.34 10.33
CA ILE A 232 7.76 14.86 11.37
C ILE A 232 6.65 15.67 10.71
N HIS A 233 5.41 15.29 10.94
CA HIS A 233 4.22 16.01 10.47
C HIS A 233 3.56 16.72 11.64
N LEU A 234 3.33 18.02 11.49
CA LEU A 234 2.48 18.81 12.37
C LEU A 234 1.15 19.04 11.65
N VAL A 235 0.05 18.48 12.15
CA VAL A 235 -1.24 18.50 11.44
C VAL A 235 -2.34 19.05 12.33
N LYS A 236 -2.87 20.22 12.00
CA LYS A 236 -3.94 20.87 12.76
C LYS A 236 -5.32 20.33 12.39
N ILE A 237 -5.83 19.39 13.19
CA ILE A 237 -7.09 18.69 12.94
C ILE A 237 -7.71 18.18 14.26
N PRO A 238 -9.03 17.94 14.37
CA PRO A 238 -9.62 17.39 15.59
C PRO A 238 -9.09 15.99 15.95
N LYS A 239 -8.88 15.74 17.25
CA LYS A 239 -8.34 14.47 17.78
C LYS A 239 -9.06 13.23 17.22
N TYR A 240 -10.38 13.23 17.18
CA TYR A 240 -11.18 12.07 16.77
C TYR A 240 -11.01 11.65 15.29
N ARG A 241 -10.32 12.44 14.46
CA ARG A 241 -10.11 12.13 13.04
C ARG A 241 -9.10 11.01 12.81
N LEU A 242 -8.15 10.82 13.73
CA LEU A 242 -7.16 9.76 13.59
C LEU A 242 -7.79 8.40 13.93
N ARG A 243 -7.83 7.51 12.94
CA ARG A 243 -8.32 6.12 13.06
C ARG A 243 -7.15 5.15 12.93
N PHE A 244 -6.22 5.23 13.89
CA PHE A 244 -4.93 4.54 13.80
C PHE A 244 -5.08 3.02 13.70
N ASP A 245 -5.87 2.39 14.57
CA ASP A 245 -6.04 0.92 14.57
C ASP A 245 -6.70 0.41 13.29
N GLU A 246 -7.70 1.12 12.77
CA GLU A 246 -8.37 0.74 11.52
C GLU A 246 -7.44 0.86 10.32
N TRP A 247 -6.60 1.90 10.29
CA TRP A 247 -5.60 2.09 9.24
C TRP A 247 -4.46 1.08 9.35
N LEU A 248 -4.04 0.72 10.57
CA LEU A 248 -2.97 -0.23 10.80
C LEU A 248 -3.35 -1.65 10.31
N LYS A 249 -4.64 -2.02 10.39
CA LYS A 249 -5.17 -3.27 9.82
C LYS A 249 -5.06 -3.37 8.30
N LYS A 250 -4.84 -2.26 7.59
CA LYS A 250 -4.66 -2.22 6.13
C LYS A 250 -3.21 -2.41 5.70
N GLN A 251 -2.29 -2.52 6.64
CA GLN A 251 -0.87 -2.71 6.38
C GLN A 251 -0.55 -4.19 6.15
N LYS A 252 0.58 -4.49 5.50
CA LYS A 252 0.95 -5.88 5.17
C LYS A 252 1.34 -6.71 6.39
N GLY A 253 1.73 -6.10 7.50
CA GLY A 253 1.95 -6.84 8.73
C GLY A 253 2.46 -5.97 9.87
N VAL A 254 1.89 -6.13 11.05
CA VAL A 254 2.32 -5.40 12.25
C VAL A 254 3.36 -6.20 13.01
N ILE A 255 4.48 -5.55 13.33
CA ILE A 255 5.62 -6.13 14.06
C ILE A 255 5.62 -5.71 15.52
N HIS A 256 5.31 -4.45 15.79
CA HIS A 256 5.20 -3.90 17.13
C HIS A 256 4.06 -2.88 17.16
N GLN A 257 3.28 -2.84 18.24
CA GLN A 257 2.22 -1.86 18.42
C GLN A 257 2.12 -1.45 19.89
N GLU A 258 1.97 -0.16 20.11
CA GLU A 258 1.63 0.46 21.38
C GLU A 258 0.53 1.52 21.17
N GLU A 259 0.04 2.13 22.25
CA GLU A 259 -1.13 3.03 22.21
C GLU A 259 -1.04 4.12 21.13
N ASN A 260 0.15 4.70 20.92
CA ASN A 260 0.34 5.82 20.00
C ASN A 260 1.36 5.54 18.89
N GLY A 261 1.66 4.28 18.61
CA GLY A 261 2.58 3.98 17.53
C GLY A 261 2.70 2.50 17.18
N ALA A 262 3.36 2.25 16.06
CA ALA A 262 3.63 0.91 15.58
C ALA A 262 4.89 0.86 14.69
N ILE A 263 5.47 -0.33 14.59
CA ILE A 263 6.39 -0.73 13.52
C ILE A 263 5.68 -1.82 12.71
N TYR A 264 5.65 -1.66 11.39
CA TYR A 264 4.87 -2.50 10.51
C TYR A 264 5.46 -2.50 9.09
N TYR A 265 5.02 -3.44 8.26
CA TYR A 265 5.25 -3.42 6.82
C TYR A 265 4.08 -2.70 6.18
N ASN A 266 4.32 -1.57 5.54
CA ASN A 266 3.28 -0.76 4.93
C ASN A 266 2.59 -1.49 3.76
N ARG A 267 1.57 -0.90 3.14
CA ARG A 267 0.82 -1.51 2.03
C ARG A 267 1.68 -1.98 0.84
N TRP A 268 2.89 -1.43 0.68
CA TRP A 268 3.85 -1.82 -0.35
C TRP A 268 4.84 -2.90 0.11
N GLY A 269 4.74 -3.36 1.36
CA GLY A 269 5.64 -4.33 1.94
C GLY A 269 6.98 -3.75 2.39
N LYS A 270 7.06 -2.43 2.60
CA LYS A 270 8.27 -1.79 3.13
C LYS A 270 8.18 -1.59 4.64
N PRO A 271 9.25 -1.82 5.42
CA PRO A 271 9.23 -1.56 6.85
C PRO A 271 9.13 -0.07 7.15
N GLU A 272 8.15 0.28 7.97
CA GLU A 272 7.83 1.64 8.36
C GLU A 272 7.51 1.66 9.85
N SER A 273 7.81 2.79 10.50
CA SER A 273 7.33 3.08 11.84
C SER A 273 6.52 4.35 11.86
N THR A 274 5.56 4.41 12.77
CA THR A 274 4.75 5.61 13.00
C THR A 274 4.53 5.77 14.49
N TYR A 275 4.75 6.97 15.01
CA TYR A 275 4.37 7.34 16.38
C TYR A 275 3.71 8.71 16.35
N PHE A 276 2.71 8.94 17.20
CA PHE A 276 2.00 10.21 17.24
C PHE A 276 1.69 10.68 18.65
N ARG A 277 1.49 11.99 18.81
CA ARG A 277 0.85 12.59 19.99
C ARG A 277 -0.06 13.73 19.55
N TYR A 278 -1.04 14.05 20.39
CA TYR A 278 -1.97 15.15 20.15
C TYR A 278 -1.78 16.27 21.15
N ASP A 279 -1.52 17.48 20.67
CA ASP A 279 -1.57 18.70 21.47
C ASP A 279 -3.02 19.20 21.55
N LEU A 280 -3.62 19.07 22.73
CA LEU A 280 -5.00 19.52 22.97
C LEU A 280 -5.15 21.05 22.89
N LYS A 281 -4.12 21.81 23.25
CA LYS A 281 -4.16 23.28 23.28
C LYS A 281 -4.10 23.85 21.87
N GLU A 282 -3.19 23.34 21.05
CA GLU A 282 -3.04 23.76 19.66
C GLU A 282 -3.97 23.03 18.69
N ARG A 283 -4.64 21.96 19.15
CA ARG A 283 -5.49 21.06 18.35
C ARG A 283 -4.73 20.48 17.17
N ARG A 284 -3.53 19.97 17.44
CA ARG A 284 -2.54 19.60 16.44
C ARG A 284 -1.92 18.25 16.77
N TYR A 285 -1.83 17.38 15.77
CA TYR A 285 -1.06 16.15 15.85
C TYR A 285 0.41 16.42 15.57
N VAL A 286 1.29 15.75 16.30
CA VAL A 286 2.70 15.55 15.95
C VAL A 286 2.83 14.08 15.58
N ILE A 287 3.13 13.78 14.31
CA ILE A 287 3.23 12.41 13.77
C ILE A 287 4.63 12.21 13.19
N VAL A 288 5.39 11.29 13.76
CA VAL A 288 6.73 10.94 13.27
C VAL A 288 6.64 9.64 12.50
N VAL A 289 7.24 9.62 11.32
CA VAL A 289 7.32 8.44 10.45
C VAL A 289 8.76 8.23 10.01
N ALA A 290 9.18 6.97 9.95
CA ALA A 290 10.48 6.58 9.41
C ALA A 290 10.33 5.31 8.56
N GLU A 291 11.04 5.23 7.45
CA GLU A 291 11.11 4.06 6.56
C GLU A 291 12.57 3.63 6.46
N THR A 292 12.87 2.38 6.79
CA THR A 292 14.21 1.79 6.63
C THR A 292 14.15 0.27 6.62
N PRO A 293 14.89 -0.42 5.75
CA PRO A 293 14.95 -1.88 5.74
C PRO A 293 15.80 -2.46 6.88
N ASP A 294 16.62 -1.65 7.55
CA ASP A 294 17.51 -2.07 8.64
C ASP A 294 16.78 -2.06 9.99
N PRO A 295 16.60 -3.22 10.65
CA PRO A 295 15.91 -3.33 11.93
C PRO A 295 16.55 -2.53 13.08
N ASP A 296 17.89 -2.46 13.15
CA ASP A 296 18.57 -1.69 14.21
C ASP A 296 18.39 -0.19 14.01
N THR A 297 18.45 0.26 12.76
CA THR A 297 18.14 1.64 12.39
C THR A 297 16.67 1.97 12.68
N MET A 298 15.74 1.07 12.35
CA MET A 298 14.32 1.23 12.64
C MET A 298 14.06 1.35 14.16
N ARG A 299 14.72 0.51 14.99
CA ARG A 299 14.62 0.62 16.46
C ARG A 299 15.05 2.00 16.95
N ARG A 300 16.16 2.54 16.45
CA ARG A 300 16.65 3.88 16.85
C ARG A 300 15.68 4.98 16.41
N LEU A 301 15.24 4.97 15.16
CA LEU A 301 14.29 5.95 14.62
C LEU A 301 12.93 5.89 15.33
N TYR A 302 12.45 4.69 15.64
CA TYR A 302 11.24 4.53 16.41
C TYR A 302 11.41 4.99 17.86
N SER A 303 12.58 4.79 18.47
CA SER A 303 12.86 5.34 19.82
C SER A 303 12.82 6.87 19.83
N ILE A 304 13.38 7.51 18.80
CA ILE A 304 13.25 8.96 18.58
C ILE A 304 11.78 9.34 18.45
N ALA A 305 11.01 8.63 17.63
CA ALA A 305 9.58 8.88 17.47
C ALA A 305 8.79 8.72 18.78
N ARG A 306 9.15 7.74 19.62
CA ARG A 306 8.54 7.51 20.94
C ARG A 306 8.92 8.55 21.98
N SER A 307 10.04 9.26 21.78
CA SER A 307 10.48 10.34 22.66
C SER A 307 9.58 11.58 22.59
N ILE A 308 8.55 11.58 21.72
CA ILE A 308 7.51 12.61 21.71
C ILE A 308 6.80 12.63 23.07
N GLY A 309 7.28 13.54 23.92
CA GLY A 309 6.88 13.70 25.30
C GLY A 309 6.13 15.02 25.53
N LYS A 310 5.50 15.13 26.70
CA LYS A 310 5.09 16.45 27.20
C LYS A 310 6.35 17.27 27.48
N ASN A 311 6.32 18.56 27.21
CA ASN A 311 7.34 19.48 27.72
C ASN A 311 7.55 19.22 29.22
N PRO A 312 8.78 19.08 29.72
CA PRO A 312 9.00 19.11 31.15
C PRO A 312 8.40 20.41 31.65
N GLU A 313 7.49 20.33 32.63
CA GLU A 313 6.93 21.50 33.27
C GLU A 313 8.11 22.38 33.68
N THR A 314 8.16 23.60 33.14
CA THR A 314 9.06 24.63 33.65
C THR A 314 8.78 24.72 35.13
N THR A 315 9.65 24.14 35.96
CA THR A 315 9.71 24.47 37.37
C THR A 315 9.99 25.96 37.42
N ASP A 316 8.93 26.74 37.57
CA ASP A 316 8.99 28.11 38.00
C ASP A 316 9.75 28.10 39.33
N LYS A 317 11.04 28.45 39.26
CA LYS A 317 11.80 28.84 40.44
C LYS A 317 11.15 30.13 40.94
N LYS A 318 10.30 30.00 41.95
CA LYS A 318 10.03 31.09 42.90
C LYS A 318 11.22 31.24 43.84
#